data_AF-A0A7X3Z9S6-F1
#
_entry.id   AF-A0A7X3Z9S6-F1
#
_cell.length_a   1.000
_cell.length_b   1.000
_cell.length_c   1.000
_cell.angle_alpha   90.00
_cell.angle_beta   90.00
_cell.angle_gamma   90.00
#
_symmetry.space_group_name_H-M   'P 1'
#
loop_
_entity.id
_entity.type
_entity.pdbx_description
1 polymer ?
#
loop_
_entity_poly.entity_id
_entity_poly.type
_entity_poly.pdbx_seq_one_letter_code
_entity_poly.pdbx_strand_id
1 'polypeptide(L)'
;MAERRRPGRRPMRSLHPDTAVAVILLAFAAALLLFWLPADTDTGLYEIKRGKFTIGDALAPAFAGTVMAVAGLLLLFGPNARDGPKLDTDHAKFLSAMIAIVLAGMVLMRWTGPVAATLFAEDGYRPLRDTVPWKYLGFASGGFVIVAGASSVVEGRFNRSAALAGILAVLLIIALYDLPFDDLLLPPNGDV
;
A
#
# COMPACT_ATOMS: atom_id res chain seq x y z
N MET A 1 -15.11 -6.02 65.82
CA MET A 1 -15.52 -6.14 64.41
C MET A 1 -14.38 -5.63 63.54
N ALA A 2 -13.65 -6.53 62.88
CA ALA A 2 -12.49 -6.18 62.05
C ALA A 2 -12.88 -6.26 60.57
N GLU A 3 -12.87 -5.12 59.91
CA GLU A 3 -13.24 -4.95 58.50
C GLU A 3 -12.09 -5.44 57.59
N ARG A 4 -12.25 -6.62 57.00
CA ARG A 4 -11.31 -7.17 56.00
C ARG A 4 -11.39 -6.34 54.72
N ARG A 5 -10.43 -5.45 54.51
CA ARG A 5 -10.19 -4.80 53.21
C ARG A 5 -9.87 -5.88 52.17
N ARG A 6 -10.75 -6.00 51.16
CA ARG A 6 -10.50 -6.85 49.99
C ARG A 6 -9.31 -6.29 49.21
N PRO A 7 -8.34 -7.10 48.77
CA PRO A 7 -7.26 -6.62 47.93
C PRO A 7 -7.85 -6.17 46.59
N GLY A 8 -7.67 -4.89 46.28
CA GLY A 8 -8.06 -4.31 45.00
C GLY A 8 -7.35 -5.07 43.87
N ARG A 9 -8.12 -5.63 42.94
CA ARG A 9 -7.60 -6.14 41.67
C ARG A 9 -6.84 -5.00 41.00
N ARG A 10 -5.53 -5.17 40.79
CA ARG A 10 -4.74 -4.26 39.95
C ARG A 10 -5.45 -4.19 38.59
N PRO A 11 -5.83 -3.01 38.09
CA PRO A 11 -6.38 -2.91 36.76
C PRO A 11 -5.32 -3.44 35.79
N MET A 12 -5.66 -4.49 35.05
CA MET A 12 -4.82 -4.95 33.94
C MET A 12 -4.65 -3.75 33.02
N ARG A 13 -3.40 -3.32 32.81
CA ARG A 13 -3.07 -2.30 31.81
C ARG A 13 -3.52 -2.86 30.45
N SER A 14 -4.70 -2.47 29.99
CA SER A 14 -5.08 -2.69 28.60
C SER A 14 -4.09 -1.92 27.74
N LEU A 15 -3.46 -2.60 26.79
CA LEU A 15 -2.60 -1.96 25.79
C LEU A 15 -3.42 -0.87 25.08
N HIS A 16 -2.86 0.34 25.01
CA HIS A 16 -3.50 1.43 24.26
C HIS A 16 -3.51 1.07 22.77
N PRO A 17 -4.60 1.33 22.03
CA PRO A 17 -4.67 1.07 20.59
C PRO A 17 -3.45 1.58 19.81
N ASP A 18 -3.01 2.80 20.07
CA ASP A 18 -1.86 3.40 19.39
C ASP A 18 -0.56 2.67 19.67
N THR A 19 -0.38 2.19 20.91
CA THR A 19 0.78 1.37 21.27
C THR A 19 0.75 0.03 20.55
N ALA A 20 -0.42 -0.59 20.42
CA ALA A 20 -0.57 -1.83 19.68
C ALA A 20 -0.25 -1.62 18.19
N VAL A 21 -0.79 -0.57 17.56
CA VAL A 21 -0.50 -0.22 16.15
C VAL A 21 0.99 0.10 15.97
N ALA A 22 1.59 0.89 16.86
CA ALA A 22 3.01 1.22 16.83
C ALA A 22 3.89 -0.03 16.88
N VAL A 23 3.60 -0.94 17.81
CA VAL A 23 4.35 -2.21 17.95
C VAL A 23 4.20 -3.07 16.69
N ILE A 24 2.99 -3.16 16.12
CA ILE A 24 2.76 -3.90 14.87
C ILE A 24 3.57 -3.29 13.72
N LEU A 25 3.52 -1.96 13.54
CA LEU A 25 4.26 -1.28 12.48
C LEU A 25 5.77 -1.46 12.63
N LEU A 26 6.31 -1.32 13.85
CA LEU A 26 7.73 -1.50 14.12
C LEU A 26 8.17 -2.95 13.91
N ALA A 27 7.38 -3.92 14.38
CA ALA A 27 7.66 -5.33 14.18
C ALA A 27 7.64 -5.69 12.69
N PHE A 28 6.65 -5.19 11.93
CA PHE A 28 6.53 -5.43 10.50
C PHE A 28 7.65 -4.74 9.71
N ALA A 29 8.00 -3.50 10.06
CA ALA A 29 9.13 -2.79 9.45
C ALA A 29 10.46 -3.49 9.73
N ALA A 30 10.68 -3.97 10.96
CA ALA A 30 11.87 -4.76 11.29
C ALA A 30 11.90 -6.09 10.54
N ALA A 31 10.77 -6.80 10.46
CA ALA A 31 10.63 -8.02 9.67
C ALA A 31 10.98 -7.77 8.19
N LEU A 32 10.42 -6.71 7.61
CA LEU A 32 10.64 -6.30 6.23
C LEU A 32 12.12 -5.95 5.99
N LEU A 33 12.70 -5.07 6.78
CA LEU A 33 14.03 -4.51 6.53
C LEU A 33 15.18 -5.46 6.88
N LEU A 34 15.01 -6.28 7.93
CA LEU A 34 16.10 -7.11 8.46
C LEU A 34 16.06 -8.55 7.97
N PHE A 35 14.89 -9.05 7.56
CA PHE A 35 14.74 -10.46 7.17
C PHE A 35 14.27 -10.61 5.74
N TRP A 36 13.20 -9.91 5.34
CA TRP A 36 12.63 -10.08 4.01
C TRP A 36 13.48 -9.42 2.92
N LEU A 37 13.81 -8.13 3.09
CA LEU A 37 14.59 -7.37 2.12
C LEU A 37 15.93 -8.07 1.82
N PRO A 38 16.76 -8.46 2.81
CA PRO A 38 18.04 -9.12 2.50
C PRO A 38 17.88 -10.52 1.88
N ALA A 39 16.72 -11.16 2.05
CA ALA A 39 16.47 -12.50 1.52
C ALA A 39 15.88 -12.49 0.09
N ASP A 40 15.21 -11.41 -0.30
CA ASP A 40 14.41 -11.34 -1.54
C ASP A 40 14.99 -10.37 -2.58
N THR A 41 15.93 -9.49 -2.23
CA THR A 41 16.47 -8.51 -3.18
C THR A 41 17.72 -9.03 -3.89
N ASP A 42 17.70 -8.97 -5.22
CA ASP A 42 18.85 -9.31 -6.06
C ASP A 42 19.85 -8.14 -6.14
N THR A 43 19.38 -6.91 -5.95
CA THR A 43 20.21 -5.70 -6.05
C THR A 43 20.14 -4.85 -4.78
N GLY A 44 21.17 -4.04 -4.53
CA GLY A 44 21.17 -3.08 -3.42
C GLY A 44 20.21 -1.90 -3.65
N LEU A 45 20.29 -0.85 -2.83
CA LEU A 45 19.46 0.36 -3.03
C LEU A 45 19.76 1.06 -4.38
N TYR A 46 20.99 0.94 -4.86
CA TYR A 46 21.43 1.43 -6.16
C TYR A 46 22.41 0.42 -6.76
N GLU A 47 22.46 0.37 -8.08
CA GLU A 47 23.41 -0.45 -8.82
C GLU A 47 24.05 0.38 -9.95
N ILE A 48 25.33 0.12 -10.23
CA ILE A 48 26.04 0.74 -11.35
C ILE A 48 26.09 -0.28 -12.49
N LYS A 49 25.19 -0.15 -13.47
CA LYS A 49 25.22 -0.97 -14.69
C LYS A 49 25.80 -0.18 -15.84
N ARG A 50 26.92 -0.66 -16.40
CA ARG A 50 27.59 -0.07 -17.58
C ARG A 50 27.84 1.45 -17.43
N GLY A 51 28.26 1.88 -16.24
CA GLY A 51 28.55 3.29 -15.94
C GLY A 51 27.31 4.18 -15.74
N LYS A 52 26.09 3.62 -15.79
CA LYS A 52 24.85 4.32 -15.44
C LYS A 52 24.42 3.92 -14.02
N PHE A 53 23.98 4.90 -13.24
CA PHE A 53 23.31 4.66 -11.97
C PHE A 53 21.87 4.22 -12.23
N THR A 54 21.52 3.03 -11.76
CA THR A 54 20.17 2.49 -11.83
C THR A 54 19.66 2.28 -10.41
N ILE A 55 18.39 2.64 -10.19
CA ILE A 55 17.70 2.38 -8.93
C ILE A 55 17.53 0.87 -8.78
N GLY A 56 17.97 0.33 -7.65
CA GLY A 56 17.82 -1.10 -7.37
C GLY A 56 16.44 -1.44 -6.83
N ASP A 57 16.07 -2.71 -6.98
CA ASP A 57 14.80 -3.28 -6.52
C ASP A 57 14.59 -3.12 -5.00
N ALA A 58 15.67 -3.13 -4.21
CA ALA A 58 15.61 -2.93 -2.78
C ALA A 58 15.17 -1.52 -2.35
N LEU A 59 15.25 -0.50 -3.23
CA LEU A 59 14.98 0.89 -2.84
C LEU A 59 13.53 1.08 -2.35
N ALA A 60 12.56 0.61 -3.13
CA ALA A 60 11.15 0.86 -2.82
C ALA A 60 10.70 0.18 -1.52
N PRO A 61 10.99 -1.11 -1.27
CA PRO A 61 10.63 -1.73 -0.01
C PRO A 61 11.44 -1.19 1.18
N ALA A 62 12.72 -0.83 0.99
CA ALA A 62 13.51 -0.20 2.04
C ALA A 62 12.94 1.16 2.47
N PHE A 63 12.52 1.97 1.50
CA PHE A 63 11.88 3.26 1.76
C PHE A 63 10.54 3.06 2.50
N ALA A 64 9.69 2.15 2.02
CA ALA A 64 8.42 1.83 2.67
C ALA A 64 8.64 1.35 4.12
N GLY A 65 9.58 0.42 4.33
CA GLY A 65 9.96 -0.07 5.65
C GLY A 65 10.41 1.04 6.59
N THR A 66 11.24 1.96 6.09
CA THR A 66 11.74 3.10 6.87
C THR A 66 10.63 4.05 7.27
N VAL A 67 9.72 4.39 6.34
CA VAL A 67 8.56 5.25 6.64
C VAL A 67 7.65 4.60 7.68
N MET A 68 7.37 3.30 7.57
CA MET A 68 6.60 2.57 8.58
C MET A 68 7.28 2.58 9.95
N ALA A 69 8.61 2.39 9.99
CA ALA A 69 9.37 2.43 11.23
C ALA A 69 9.27 3.82 11.89
N VAL A 70 9.48 4.89 11.12
CA VAL A 70 9.33 6.27 11.60
C VAL A 70 7.92 6.53 12.10
N ALA A 71 6.88 6.11 11.35
CA ALA A 71 5.49 6.26 11.77
C ALA A 71 5.20 5.49 13.08
N GLY A 72 5.72 4.28 13.22
CA GLY A 72 5.62 3.49 14.45
C GLY A 72 6.31 4.15 15.64
N LEU A 73 7.50 4.72 15.44
CA LEU A 73 8.20 5.49 16.48
C LEU A 73 7.42 6.75 16.89
N LEU A 74 6.88 7.49 15.91
CA LEU A 74 6.07 8.68 16.17
C LEU A 74 4.79 8.35 16.96
N LEU A 75 4.14 7.21 16.67
CA LEU A 75 2.98 6.75 17.43
C LEU A 75 3.36 6.30 18.85
N LEU A 76 4.53 5.67 19.01
CA LEU A 76 5.00 5.21 20.32
C LEU A 76 5.38 6.37 21.25
N PHE A 77 5.98 7.43 20.70
CA PHE A 77 6.45 8.61 21.45
C PHE A 77 5.50 9.81 21.38
N GLY A 78 4.40 9.70 20.63
CA GLY A 78 3.44 10.78 20.41
C GLY A 78 2.71 11.18 21.71
N PRO A 79 2.44 12.47 21.91
CA PRO A 79 1.62 12.91 23.04
C PRO A 79 0.18 12.37 22.89
N ASN A 80 -0.35 11.77 23.97
CA ASN A 80 -1.71 11.25 24.16
C ASN A 80 -2.06 9.78 23.82
N ALA A 81 -1.26 8.83 24.30
CA ALA A 81 -1.70 7.43 24.52
C ALA A 81 -2.57 7.23 25.79
N ARG A 82 -3.25 8.26 26.32
CA ARG A 82 -4.06 8.16 27.55
C ARG A 82 -5.53 8.54 27.37
N ASP A 83 -5.84 9.42 26.42
CA ASP A 83 -7.20 9.90 26.12
C ASP A 83 -7.59 9.69 24.65
N GLY A 84 -6.88 8.82 23.93
CA GLY A 84 -7.19 8.52 22.53
C GLY A 84 -8.52 7.78 22.37
N PRO A 85 -9.20 7.92 21.20
CA PRO A 85 -10.41 7.16 20.91
C PRO A 85 -10.16 5.66 21.07
N LYS A 86 -11.08 4.97 21.75
CA LYS A 86 -11.02 3.50 21.80
C LYS A 86 -11.29 2.95 20.40
N LEU A 87 -10.60 1.87 20.03
CA LEU A 87 -10.90 1.10 18.82
C LEU A 87 -12.38 0.69 18.86
N ASP A 88 -13.15 1.29 17.97
CA ASP A 88 -14.57 0.99 17.78
C ASP A 88 -14.77 0.27 16.43
N THR A 89 -15.91 -0.40 16.30
CA THR A 89 -16.33 -1.15 15.12
C THR A 89 -16.28 -0.29 13.86
N ASP A 90 -16.55 1.01 13.96
CA ASP A 90 -16.51 1.91 12.81
C ASP A 90 -15.09 2.17 12.30
N HIS A 91 -14.07 2.18 13.17
CA HIS A 91 -12.66 2.22 12.76
C HIS A 91 -12.27 0.93 12.02
N ALA A 92 -12.74 -0.22 12.50
CA ALA A 92 -12.51 -1.50 11.85
C ALA A 92 -13.21 -1.60 10.47
N LYS A 93 -14.44 -1.07 10.35
CA LYS A 93 -15.14 -0.96 9.06
C LYS A 93 -14.39 -0.05 8.09
N PHE A 94 -13.91 1.11 8.56
CA PHE A 94 -13.12 2.02 7.72
C PHE A 94 -11.84 1.35 7.23
N LEU A 95 -11.08 0.73 8.13
CA LEU A 95 -9.84 0.04 7.79
C LEU A 95 -10.07 -1.13 6.83
N SER A 96 -11.08 -1.95 7.08
CA SER A 96 -11.43 -3.07 6.19
C SER A 96 -11.90 -2.59 4.81
N ALA A 97 -12.65 -1.48 4.73
CA ALA A 97 -13.01 -0.87 3.45
C ALA A 97 -11.79 -0.38 2.68
N MET A 98 -10.83 0.27 3.35
CA MET A 98 -9.56 0.68 2.74
C MET A 98 -8.77 -0.51 2.19
N ILE A 99 -8.61 -1.57 2.99
CA ILE A 99 -7.92 -2.80 2.57
C ILE A 99 -8.64 -3.42 1.38
N ALA A 100 -9.97 -3.54 1.43
CA ALA A 100 -10.76 -4.11 0.34
C ALA A 100 -10.61 -3.32 -0.97
N ILE A 101 -10.57 -1.98 -0.91
CA ILE A 101 -10.34 -1.13 -2.08
C ILE A 101 -8.95 -1.34 -2.67
N VAL A 102 -7.91 -1.40 -1.82
CA VAL A 102 -6.54 -1.68 -2.30
C VAL A 102 -6.47 -3.05 -2.96
N LEU A 103 -7.01 -4.08 -2.32
CA LEU A 103 -7.03 -5.44 -2.86
C LEU A 103 -7.82 -5.51 -4.18
N ALA A 104 -9.00 -4.89 -4.24
CA ALA A 104 -9.79 -4.82 -5.46
C ALA A 104 -9.02 -4.11 -6.60
N GLY A 105 -8.36 -3.00 -6.28
CA GLY A 105 -7.48 -2.30 -7.19
C GLY A 105 -6.33 -3.17 -7.69
N MET A 106 -5.65 -3.89 -6.81
CA MET A 106 -4.56 -4.82 -7.19
C MET A 106 -5.05 -5.97 -8.06
N VAL A 107 -6.23 -6.55 -7.75
CA VAL A 107 -6.85 -7.60 -8.56
C VAL A 107 -7.17 -7.07 -9.96
N LEU A 108 -7.74 -5.86 -10.06
CA LEU A 108 -7.99 -5.21 -11.34
C LEU A 108 -6.68 -4.94 -12.09
N MET A 109 -5.66 -4.42 -11.42
CA MET A 109 -4.34 -4.22 -12.05
C MET A 109 -3.87 -5.53 -12.67
N ARG A 110 -3.90 -6.63 -11.91
CA ARG A 110 -3.41 -7.94 -12.33
C ARG A 110 -4.19 -8.56 -13.48
N TRP A 111 -5.52 -8.46 -13.47
CA TRP A 111 -6.38 -9.26 -14.35
C TRP A 111 -7.01 -8.51 -15.50
N THR A 112 -7.15 -7.18 -15.45
CA THR A 112 -7.81 -6.43 -16.54
C THR A 112 -7.09 -6.61 -17.87
N GLY A 113 -5.75 -6.55 -17.89
CA GLY A 113 -4.96 -6.77 -19.12
C GLY A 113 -5.15 -8.17 -19.71
N PRO A 114 -4.86 -9.24 -18.95
CA PRO A 114 -5.09 -10.62 -19.39
C PRO A 114 -6.52 -10.89 -19.87
N VAL A 115 -7.52 -10.46 -19.10
CA VAL A 115 -8.93 -10.68 -19.47
C VAL A 115 -9.27 -9.94 -20.75
N ALA A 116 -8.88 -8.68 -20.90
CA ALA A 116 -9.11 -7.94 -22.14
C ALA A 116 -8.44 -8.64 -23.34
N ALA A 117 -7.19 -9.10 -23.18
CA ALA A 117 -6.48 -9.78 -24.27
C ALA A 117 -7.18 -11.10 -24.65
N THR A 118 -7.68 -11.88 -23.69
CA THR A 118 -8.44 -13.11 -24.02
C THR A 118 -9.75 -12.85 -24.77
N LEU A 119 -10.34 -11.66 -24.61
CA LEU A 119 -11.60 -11.30 -25.24
C LEU A 119 -11.42 -10.65 -26.61
N PHE A 120 -10.29 -9.98 -26.83
CA PHE A 120 -10.11 -9.08 -27.97
C PHE A 120 -8.81 -9.30 -28.76
N ALA A 121 -7.94 -10.24 -28.35
CA ALA A 121 -6.69 -10.55 -29.04
C ALA A 121 -6.46 -12.06 -29.21
N GLU A 122 -5.83 -12.43 -30.34
CA GLU A 122 -5.59 -13.83 -30.70
C GLU A 122 -4.32 -14.41 -30.05
N ASP A 123 -3.27 -13.59 -29.91
CA ASP A 123 -1.94 -14.03 -29.45
C ASP A 123 -1.77 -14.08 -27.91
N GLY A 124 -2.85 -13.83 -27.16
CA GLY A 124 -2.82 -13.73 -25.71
C GLY A 124 -2.09 -12.48 -25.18
N TYR A 125 -2.03 -12.32 -23.86
CA TYR A 125 -1.61 -11.06 -23.23
C TYR A 125 -0.10 -10.81 -23.24
N ARG A 126 0.72 -11.86 -23.12
CA ARG A 126 2.19 -11.72 -22.93
C ARG A 126 2.89 -10.93 -24.04
N PRO A 127 2.63 -11.15 -25.35
CA PRO A 127 3.25 -10.34 -26.40
C PRO A 127 2.71 -8.90 -26.45
N LEU A 128 1.52 -8.65 -25.90
CA LEU A 128 0.84 -7.37 -25.96
C LEU A 128 1.14 -6.45 -24.76
N ARG A 129 1.72 -6.99 -23.68
CA ARG A 129 1.86 -6.30 -22.39
C ARG A 129 2.63 -4.97 -22.43
N ASP A 130 3.45 -4.75 -23.46
CA ASP A 130 4.22 -3.51 -23.66
C ASP A 130 3.69 -2.67 -24.85
N THR A 131 2.48 -2.98 -25.32
CA THR A 131 1.87 -2.28 -26.45
C THR A 131 0.62 -1.52 -26.02
N VAL A 132 0.34 -0.42 -26.71
CA VAL A 132 -0.89 0.34 -26.52
C VAL A 132 -2.05 -0.43 -27.17
N PRO A 133 -3.24 -0.52 -26.53
CA PRO A 133 -3.61 0.07 -25.23
C PRO A 133 -3.35 -0.84 -24.02
N TRP A 134 -2.92 -2.08 -24.25
CA TRP A 134 -2.86 -3.17 -23.27
C TRP A 134 -2.02 -2.84 -22.03
N LYS A 135 -0.90 -2.15 -22.23
CA LYS A 135 0.01 -1.78 -21.13
C LYS A 135 -0.63 -0.85 -20.09
N TYR A 136 -1.70 -0.12 -20.45
CA TYR A 136 -2.36 0.82 -19.53
C TYR A 136 -3.61 0.25 -18.85
N LEU A 137 -4.24 -0.80 -19.38
CA LEU A 137 -5.58 -1.22 -18.92
C LEU A 137 -5.59 -1.64 -17.45
N GLY A 138 -4.64 -2.49 -17.04
CA GLY A 138 -4.49 -2.92 -15.65
C GLY A 138 -4.20 -1.74 -14.73
N PHE A 139 -3.11 -1.02 -15.02
CA PHE A 139 -2.68 0.13 -14.23
C PHE A 139 -3.78 1.18 -14.06
N ALA A 140 -4.45 1.55 -15.16
CA ALA A 140 -5.46 2.59 -15.14
C ALA A 140 -6.73 2.18 -14.39
N SER A 141 -7.23 0.97 -14.63
CA SER A 141 -8.45 0.48 -13.96
C SER A 141 -8.23 0.30 -12.46
N GLY A 142 -7.14 -0.34 -12.06
CA GLY A 142 -6.84 -0.57 -10.65
C GLY A 142 -6.44 0.71 -9.92
N GLY A 143 -5.62 1.56 -10.54
CA GLY A 143 -5.22 2.85 -9.96
C GLY A 143 -6.40 3.78 -9.76
N PHE A 144 -7.34 3.82 -10.72
CA PHE A 144 -8.58 4.58 -10.60
C PHE A 144 -9.41 4.10 -9.41
N VAL A 145 -9.61 2.77 -9.27
CA VAL A 145 -10.38 2.20 -8.17
C VAL A 145 -9.74 2.52 -6.82
N ILE A 146 -8.42 2.46 -6.71
CA ILE A 146 -7.71 2.81 -5.47
C ILE A 146 -7.94 4.27 -5.12
N VAL A 147 -7.65 5.21 -6.03
CA VAL A 147 -7.72 6.65 -5.72
C VAL A 147 -9.17 7.10 -5.53
N ALA A 148 -10.06 6.78 -6.47
CA ALA A 148 -11.47 7.19 -6.39
C ALA A 148 -12.20 6.48 -5.24
N GLY A 149 -11.92 5.19 -5.02
CA GLY A 149 -12.49 4.41 -3.93
C GLY A 149 -12.02 4.93 -2.57
N ALA A 150 -10.71 5.16 -2.41
CA ALA A 150 -10.17 5.70 -1.17
C ALA A 150 -10.77 7.07 -0.84
N SER A 151 -10.84 7.95 -1.85
CA SER A 151 -11.46 9.28 -1.72
C SER A 151 -12.93 9.18 -1.31
N SER A 152 -13.67 8.24 -1.90
CA SER A 152 -15.10 8.06 -1.60
C SER A 152 -15.37 7.58 -0.17
N VAL A 153 -14.50 6.72 0.37
CA VAL A 153 -14.61 6.27 1.77
C VAL A 153 -14.21 7.39 2.73
N VAL A 154 -13.16 8.16 2.42
CA VAL A 154 -12.74 9.31 3.24
C VAL A 154 -13.84 10.38 3.29
N GLU A 155 -14.52 10.64 2.17
CA GLU A 155 -15.60 11.62 2.11
C GLU A 155 -16.97 11.08 2.55
N GLY A 156 -17.10 9.76 2.74
CA GLY A 156 -18.37 9.10 3.05
C GLY A 156 -19.40 9.11 1.90
N ARG A 157 -19.00 9.51 0.69
CA ARG A 157 -19.86 9.57 -0.50
C ARG A 157 -19.04 9.46 -1.78
N PHE A 158 -19.62 8.85 -2.82
CA PHE A 158 -19.04 8.90 -4.15
C PHE A 158 -19.37 10.27 -4.79
N ASN A 159 -18.34 11.04 -5.11
CA ASN A 159 -18.48 12.34 -5.76
C ASN A 159 -17.78 12.32 -7.15
N ARG A 160 -18.21 13.21 -8.06
CA ARG A 160 -17.60 13.31 -9.40
C ARG A 160 -16.15 13.82 -9.34
N SER A 161 -15.82 14.63 -8.33
CA SER A 161 -14.48 15.18 -8.12
C SER A 161 -13.44 14.10 -7.81
N ALA A 162 -13.83 13.05 -7.08
CA ALA A 162 -13.03 11.91 -6.67
C ALA A 162 -12.78 10.98 -7.86
N ALA A 163 -13.80 10.77 -8.69
CA ALA A 163 -13.63 10.09 -9.97
C ALA A 163 -12.65 10.87 -10.87
N LEU A 164 -12.83 12.19 -11.00
CA LEU A 164 -11.92 13.02 -11.81
C LEU A 164 -10.50 13.03 -11.24
N ALA A 165 -10.35 13.15 -9.92
CA ALA A 165 -9.06 13.07 -9.25
C ALA A 165 -8.39 11.71 -9.48
N GLY A 166 -9.14 10.60 -9.44
CA GLY A 166 -8.64 9.27 -9.76
C GLY A 166 -8.14 9.16 -11.20
N ILE A 167 -8.90 9.67 -12.18
CA ILE A 167 -8.49 9.69 -13.58
C ILE A 167 -7.22 10.54 -13.75
N LEU A 168 -7.22 11.76 -13.22
CA LEU A 168 -6.08 12.68 -13.34
C LEU A 168 -4.83 12.13 -12.66
N ALA A 169 -4.97 11.53 -11.48
CA ALA A 169 -3.85 10.91 -10.76
C ALA A 169 -3.26 9.75 -11.56
N VAL A 170 -4.09 8.86 -12.10
CA VAL A 170 -3.65 7.75 -12.95
C VAL A 170 -2.90 8.27 -14.18
N LEU A 171 -3.49 9.23 -14.91
CA LEU A 171 -2.87 9.78 -16.11
C LEU A 171 -1.55 10.48 -15.79
N LEU A 172 -1.48 11.21 -14.67
CA LEU A 172 -0.26 11.86 -14.22
C LEU A 172 0.83 10.83 -13.89
N ILE A 173 0.49 9.73 -13.21
CA ILE A 173 1.45 8.69 -12.88
C ILE A 173 1.91 7.96 -14.16
N ILE A 174 0.99 7.65 -15.09
CA ILE A 174 1.36 7.11 -16.40
C ILE A 174 2.33 8.06 -17.10
N ALA A 175 2.02 9.36 -17.17
CA ALA A 175 2.91 10.34 -17.81
C ALA A 175 4.27 10.43 -17.11
N LEU A 176 4.30 10.40 -15.78
CA LEU A 176 5.54 10.52 -15.00
C LEU A 176 6.47 9.30 -15.15
N TYR A 177 5.92 8.11 -15.37
CA TYR A 177 6.70 6.88 -15.47
C TYR A 177 6.93 6.41 -16.90
N ASP A 178 5.95 6.56 -17.79
CA ASP A 178 6.02 6.05 -19.17
C ASP A 178 6.66 7.05 -20.15
N LEU A 179 6.62 8.37 -19.88
CA LEU A 179 7.30 9.36 -20.76
C LEU A 179 8.82 9.45 -20.58
N PRO A 180 9.38 9.42 -19.35
CA PRO A 180 10.82 9.54 -19.18
C PRO A 180 11.57 8.19 -19.24
N PHE A 181 10.86 7.06 -19.17
CA PHE A 181 11.47 5.73 -19.08
C PHE A 181 10.83 4.77 -20.10
N ASP A 182 11.38 4.73 -21.32
CA ASP A 182 10.87 3.88 -22.41
C ASP A 182 10.90 2.38 -22.08
N ASP A 183 11.80 1.94 -21.21
CA ASP A 183 11.98 0.53 -20.82
C ASP A 183 11.21 0.15 -19.53
N LEU A 184 10.45 1.08 -18.93
CA LEU A 184 9.77 0.84 -17.68
C LEU A 184 8.35 0.30 -17.90
N LEU A 185 8.19 -1.01 -17.70
CA LEU A 185 6.88 -1.64 -17.69
C LEU A 185 6.08 -1.20 -16.47
N LEU A 186 4.96 -0.50 -16.72
CA LEU A 186 4.00 -0.16 -15.66
C LEU A 186 3.50 -1.44 -14.96
N PRO A 187 3.31 -1.43 -13.64
CA PRO A 187 2.67 -2.56 -12.95
C PRO A 187 1.29 -2.87 -13.58
N PRO A 188 0.91 -4.13 -13.81
CA PRO A 188 1.60 -5.38 -13.47
C PRO A 188 2.40 -6.00 -14.65
N ASN A 189 2.73 -5.22 -15.69
CA ASN A 189 3.21 -5.76 -16.98
C ASN A 189 4.61 -6.37 -16.93
N GLY A 190 5.30 -6.30 -15.78
CA GLY A 190 6.59 -6.95 -15.55
C GLY A 190 6.56 -8.47 -15.73
N ASP A 191 7.75 -9.08 -15.69
CA ASP A 191 7.87 -10.54 -15.80
C ASP A 191 7.31 -11.25 -14.56
N VAL A 192 6.46 -12.25 -14.83
CA VAL A 192 5.93 -13.30 -13.95
C VAL A 192 5.95 -14.61 -14.71
#